data_AF-A0A8J8ERR3-F1
#
_entry.id   AF-A0A8J8ERR3-F1
#
_cell.length_a   1.000
_cell.length_b   1.000
_cell.length_c   1.000
_cell.angle_alpha   90.00
_cell.angle_beta   90.00
_cell.angle_gamma   90.00
#
_symmetry.space_group_name_H-M   'P 1'
#
loop_
_entity.id
_entity.type
_entity.pdbx_description
1 polymer ?
#
loop_
_entity_poly.entity_id
_entity_poly.type
_entity_poly.pdbx_seq_one_letter_code
_entity_poly.pdbx_strand_id
1 'polypeptide(L)'
;MDIRLVVFDLDGTLIGAPKPFSEVKEELKSRLLQMGIPKEIIGDLTPMYENLHRIARETGRSFEELYSIMVELEVERMEKSFLFEGVMDVLELLKGKNIPLAIMTRSSREATLKALEMHGIRDYFSLISTRDDVPPEDLKPNSGQLRGIIEAFGVEPTKVLVVGDHGYDVIPANELGALSVMITDHDAGRMSFSVEAEPSFEVETIKELPRLLENILSTYVVVPAYNEEKTISAVLDDLLRYFRAEEIVVVNDGSRDRTAEIARSKNVHVLTHLVNRGLGGALGTGIKYALRRGARLILTFDADGQHLVSDALRVMKPVAEGKADFAVGSRLKGDTSQMPFVKRFGNFVLDAITAVFARKYVSDSQSGLRCFNRECASKITITCDRYAVSSEIIIEVSKNGCRIVEVPIKAVYTEYSMKKGTNILEGVKIALNLLFDKLR
;
A
#
# COMPACT_ATOMS: atom_id res chain seq x y z
N MET A 1 -1.27 -9.94 2.64
CA MET A 1 -0.05 -9.45 1.99
C MET A 1 1.14 -10.14 2.62
N ASP A 2 2.15 -10.50 1.84
CA ASP A 2 3.37 -11.21 2.28
C ASP A 2 4.44 -10.23 2.78
N ILE A 3 4.12 -9.46 3.82
CA ILE A 3 5.11 -8.55 4.45
C ILE A 3 6.07 -9.38 5.31
N ARG A 4 7.36 -9.26 5.03
CA ARG A 4 8.43 -10.03 5.69
C ARG A 4 9.48 -9.17 6.37
N LEU A 5 9.39 -7.84 6.24
CA LEU A 5 10.24 -6.88 6.92
C LEU A 5 9.47 -5.57 7.09
N VAL A 6 9.55 -4.96 8.27
CA VAL A 6 9.07 -3.59 8.48
C VAL A 6 10.24 -2.70 8.86
N VAL A 7 10.40 -1.60 8.14
CA VAL A 7 11.44 -0.60 8.39
C VAL A 7 10.77 0.67 8.87
N PHE A 8 11.13 1.14 10.05
CA PHE A 8 10.59 2.35 10.64
C PHE A 8 11.57 3.51 10.50
N ASP A 9 11.06 4.70 10.20
CA ASP A 9 11.71 5.92 10.68
C ASP A 9 11.60 6.00 12.21
N LEU A 10 12.53 6.73 12.82
CA LEU A 10 12.56 6.92 14.27
C LEU A 10 11.86 8.21 14.70
N ASP A 11 12.48 9.35 14.36
CA ASP A 11 12.01 10.68 14.74
C ASP A 11 10.72 11.02 14.00
N GLY A 12 9.71 11.52 14.70
CA GLY A 12 8.42 11.88 14.08
C GLY A 12 7.51 10.68 13.79
N THR A 13 8.04 9.46 13.81
CA THR A 13 7.28 8.21 13.59
C THR A 13 7.10 7.39 14.87
N LEU A 14 8.20 6.99 15.52
CA LEU A 14 8.17 6.23 16.77
C LEU A 14 8.38 7.13 17.99
N ILE A 15 9.25 8.14 17.85
CA ILE A 15 9.70 9.00 18.93
C ILE A 15 9.41 10.46 18.58
N GLY A 16 8.76 11.16 19.50
CA GLY A 16 8.62 12.61 19.48
C GLY A 16 9.60 13.27 20.45
N ALA A 17 9.94 14.53 20.22
CA ALA A 17 10.67 15.33 21.20
C ALA A 17 10.06 16.72 21.32
N PRO A 18 9.98 17.29 22.53
CA PRO A 18 9.32 18.58 22.77
C PRO A 18 10.05 19.74 22.12
N LYS A 19 11.38 19.64 21.97
CA LYS A 19 12.20 20.64 21.30
C LYS A 19 12.11 20.42 19.78
N PRO A 20 11.57 21.38 19.00
CA PRO A 20 11.48 21.25 17.55
C PRO A 20 12.88 21.34 16.91
N PHE A 21 13.02 20.75 15.71
CA PHE A 21 14.29 20.78 14.96
C PHE A 21 14.75 22.20 14.60
N SER A 22 13.84 23.16 14.47
CA SER A 22 14.17 24.58 14.26
C SER A 22 14.99 25.16 15.42
N GLU A 23 14.67 24.81 16.66
CA GLU A 23 15.43 25.28 17.83
C GLU A 23 16.80 24.62 17.92
N VAL A 24 16.91 23.32 17.61
CA VAL A 24 18.20 22.63 17.51
C VAL A 24 19.10 23.31 16.48
N LYS A 25 18.52 23.69 15.33
CA LYS A 25 19.22 24.38 14.26
C LYS A 25 19.71 25.77 14.69
N GLU A 26 18.89 26.56 15.38
CA GLU A 26 19.29 27.89 15.85
C GLU A 26 20.36 27.81 16.96
N GLU A 27 20.33 26.77 17.80
CA GLU A 27 21.39 26.53 18.78
C GLU A 27 22.70 26.11 18.12
N LEU A 28 22.63 25.22 17.12
CA LEU A 28 23.80 24.86 16.31
C LEU A 28 24.41 26.09 15.62
N LYS A 29 23.59 26.95 14.98
CA LYS A 29 24.07 28.23 14.42
C LYS A 29 24.76 29.08 15.48
N SER A 30 24.16 29.19 16.67
CA SER A 30 24.71 30.00 17.77
C SER A 30 26.08 29.47 18.23
N ARG A 31 26.23 28.15 18.35
CA ARG A 31 27.52 27.51 18.68
C ARG A 31 28.56 27.72 17.59
N LEU A 32 28.20 27.56 16.32
CA LEU A 32 29.12 27.80 15.18
C LEU A 32 29.58 29.27 15.11
N LEU A 33 28.70 30.23 15.38
CA LEU A 33 29.07 31.65 15.48
C LEU A 33 30.05 31.91 16.63
N GLN A 34 29.86 31.27 17.79
CA GLN A 34 30.79 31.38 18.93
C GLN A 34 32.18 30.80 18.62
N MET A 35 32.27 29.84 17.70
CA MET A 35 33.55 29.33 17.18
C MET A 35 34.22 30.29 16.17
N GLY A 36 33.62 31.43 15.88
CA GLY A 36 34.13 32.43 14.94
C GLY A 36 33.84 32.10 13.47
N ILE A 37 32.90 31.20 13.18
CA ILE A 37 32.50 30.91 11.80
C ILE A 37 31.58 32.04 11.29
N PRO A 38 31.90 32.70 10.16
CA PRO A 38 31.08 33.78 9.62
C PRO A 38 29.64 33.36 9.32
N LYS A 39 28.69 34.26 9.57
CA LYS A 39 27.25 34.02 9.36
C LYS A 39 26.93 33.68 7.90
N GLU A 40 27.66 34.30 6.97
CA GLU A 40 27.54 34.10 5.53
C GLU A 40 27.88 32.66 5.13
N ILE A 41 28.87 32.06 5.80
CA ILE A 41 29.28 30.67 5.59
C ILE A 41 28.26 29.71 6.23
N ILE A 42 27.74 30.03 7.42
CA ILE A 42 26.74 29.19 8.10
C ILE A 42 25.44 29.07 7.29
N GLY A 43 24.94 30.19 6.77
CA GLY A 43 23.70 30.22 5.98
C GLY A 43 22.47 29.79 6.78
N ASP A 44 21.57 29.03 6.15
CA ASP A 44 20.31 28.59 6.77
C ASP A 44 20.41 27.25 7.52
N LEU A 45 21.54 26.54 7.39
CA LEU A 45 21.80 25.16 7.89
C LEU A 45 20.72 24.15 7.52
N THR A 46 20.17 24.22 6.30
CA THR A 46 19.10 23.32 5.89
C THR A 46 19.46 22.55 4.63
N PRO A 47 19.69 21.22 4.69
CA PRO A 47 19.77 20.38 5.90
C PRO A 47 21.07 20.61 6.71
N MET A 48 21.05 20.31 8.02
CA MET A 48 22.17 20.65 8.92
C MET A 48 23.45 19.88 8.58
N TYR A 49 23.37 18.55 8.50
CA TYR A 49 24.52 17.66 8.31
C TYR A 49 25.32 17.96 7.02
N GLU A 50 24.64 18.06 5.89
CA GLU A 50 25.24 18.35 4.59
C GLU A 50 25.88 19.75 4.57
N ASN A 51 25.28 20.71 5.28
CA ASN A 51 25.88 22.03 5.44
C ASN A 51 27.11 22.02 6.34
N LEU A 52 27.21 21.15 7.36
CA LEU A 52 28.44 21.02 8.15
C LEU A 52 29.63 20.56 7.30
N HIS A 53 29.41 19.63 6.34
CA HIS A 53 30.43 19.25 5.35
C HIS A 53 30.88 20.43 4.48
N ARG A 54 29.94 21.29 4.07
CA ARG A 54 30.26 22.52 3.33
C ARG A 54 31.06 23.50 4.19
N ILE A 55 30.63 23.75 5.42
CA ILE A 55 31.31 24.68 6.35
C ILE A 55 32.72 24.20 6.67
N ALA A 56 32.92 22.90 6.93
CA ALA A 56 34.25 22.33 7.16
C ALA A 56 35.20 22.62 5.99
N ARG A 57 34.74 22.39 4.75
CA ARG A 57 35.52 22.67 3.53
C ARG A 57 35.84 24.15 3.34
N GLU A 58 34.88 25.05 3.58
CA GLU A 58 35.06 26.50 3.36
C GLU A 58 35.92 27.16 4.45
N THR A 59 35.89 26.65 5.67
CA THR A 59 36.60 27.24 6.82
C THR A 59 37.93 26.56 7.14
N GLY A 60 38.19 25.37 6.59
CA GLY A 60 39.32 24.52 6.96
C GLY A 60 39.20 23.88 8.35
N ARG A 61 38.04 23.98 9.00
CA ARG A 61 37.73 23.33 10.28
C ARG A 61 37.56 21.81 10.09
N SER A 62 37.81 21.04 11.15
CA SER A 62 37.53 19.59 11.16
C SER A 62 36.03 19.38 11.07
N PHE A 63 35.60 18.47 10.20
CA PHE A 63 34.20 18.08 10.11
C PHE A 63 33.74 17.41 11.42
N GLU A 64 34.59 16.58 12.00
CA GLU A 64 34.34 15.87 13.26
C GLU A 64 34.10 16.85 14.42
N GLU A 65 34.87 17.95 14.48
CA GLU A 65 34.65 19.03 15.46
C GLU A 65 33.25 19.63 15.32
N LEU A 66 32.84 20.03 14.11
CA LEU A 66 31.53 20.63 13.88
C LEU A 66 30.39 19.62 14.09
N TYR A 67 30.62 18.37 13.68
CA TYR A 67 29.65 17.29 13.77
C TYR A 67 29.36 16.91 15.22
N SER A 68 30.39 16.88 16.08
CA SER A 68 30.23 16.57 17.50
C SER A 68 29.22 17.48 18.21
N ILE A 69 29.22 18.78 17.88
CA ILE A 69 28.26 19.76 18.43
C ILE A 69 26.83 19.42 18.02
N MET A 70 26.62 18.99 16.77
CA MET A 70 25.30 18.58 16.31
C MET A 70 24.84 17.29 17.00
N VAL A 71 25.74 16.33 17.19
CA VAL A 71 25.44 15.08 17.92
C VAL A 71 25.06 15.37 19.37
N GLU A 72 25.82 16.23 20.07
CA GLU A 72 25.50 16.65 21.44
C GLU A 72 24.09 17.23 21.53
N LEU A 73 23.73 18.15 20.62
CA LEU A 73 22.39 18.76 20.58
C LEU A 73 21.28 17.75 20.24
N GLU A 74 21.55 16.77 19.37
CA GLU A 74 20.63 15.68 19.06
C GLU A 74 20.42 14.77 20.28
N VAL A 75 21.48 14.43 21.02
CA VAL A 75 21.41 13.62 22.25
C VAL A 75 20.63 14.36 23.33
N GLU A 76 20.93 15.63 23.60
CA GLU A 76 20.19 16.48 24.55
C GLU A 76 18.70 16.58 24.21
N ARG A 77 18.37 16.65 22.90
CA ARG A 77 16.98 16.61 22.43
C ARG A 77 16.33 15.26 22.75
N MET A 78 17.04 14.16 22.54
CA MET A 78 16.53 12.81 22.81
C MET A 78 16.33 12.51 24.29
N GLU A 79 17.07 13.13 25.20
CA GLU A 79 16.87 12.95 26.66
C GLU A 79 15.49 13.39 27.15
N LYS A 80 14.82 14.28 26.41
CA LYS A 80 13.46 14.76 26.71
C LYS A 80 12.41 14.16 25.79
N SER A 81 12.77 13.14 25.00
CA SER A 81 11.88 12.52 24.04
C SER A 81 10.82 11.64 24.70
N PHE A 82 9.77 11.33 23.95
CA PHE A 82 8.67 10.47 24.36
C PHE A 82 8.30 9.50 23.22
N LEU A 83 7.81 8.32 23.58
CA LEU A 83 7.17 7.44 22.60
C LEU A 83 5.81 8.00 22.21
N PHE A 84 5.50 7.98 20.91
CA PHE A 84 4.13 8.22 20.48
C PHE A 84 3.21 7.12 21.02
N GLU A 85 2.03 7.52 21.46
CA GLU A 85 1.04 6.57 21.94
C GLU A 85 0.63 5.61 20.80
N GLY A 86 0.60 4.30 21.09
CA GLY A 86 0.35 3.23 20.11
C GLY A 86 1.61 2.55 19.56
N VAL A 87 2.81 3.10 19.77
CA VAL A 87 4.08 2.48 19.31
C VAL A 87 4.25 1.07 19.85
N MET A 88 4.06 0.87 21.16
CA MET A 88 4.23 -0.44 21.77
C MET A 88 3.25 -1.48 21.22
N ASP A 89 2.00 -1.07 20.94
CA ASP A 89 0.99 -1.96 20.35
C ASP A 89 1.42 -2.44 18.95
N VAL A 90 2.00 -1.54 18.15
CA VAL A 90 2.55 -1.87 16.82
C VAL A 90 3.72 -2.84 16.94
N LEU A 91 4.69 -2.53 17.81
CA LEU A 91 5.89 -3.35 17.97
C LEU A 91 5.55 -4.75 18.48
N GLU A 92 4.64 -4.87 19.45
CA GLU A 92 4.17 -6.16 19.95
C GLU A 92 3.34 -6.94 18.92
N LEU A 93 2.48 -6.26 18.14
CA LEU A 93 1.74 -6.89 17.05
C LEU A 93 2.69 -7.53 16.03
N LEU A 94 3.71 -6.79 15.59
CA LEU A 94 4.66 -7.27 14.58
C LEU A 94 5.57 -8.37 15.13
N LYS A 95 6.04 -8.23 16.37
CA LYS A 95 6.78 -9.28 17.09
C LYS A 95 5.96 -10.56 17.24
N GLY A 96 4.69 -10.45 17.61
CA GLY A 96 3.77 -11.59 17.70
C GLY A 96 3.52 -12.30 16.35
N LYS A 97 3.78 -11.60 15.23
CA LYS A 97 3.73 -12.16 13.87
C LYS A 97 5.08 -12.67 13.36
N ASN A 98 6.15 -12.58 14.17
CA ASN A 98 7.53 -12.91 13.80
C ASN A 98 8.03 -12.12 12.57
N ILE A 99 7.61 -10.87 12.43
CA ILE A 99 8.10 -10.00 11.35
C ILE A 99 9.32 -9.24 11.89
N PRO A 100 10.51 -9.39 11.28
CA PRO A 100 11.70 -8.65 11.68
C PRO A 100 11.50 -7.16 11.47
N LEU A 101 12.09 -6.37 12.38
CA LEU A 101 11.99 -4.92 12.39
C LEU A 101 13.38 -4.30 12.22
N ALA A 102 13.44 -3.21 11.47
CA ALA A 102 14.64 -2.39 11.31
C ALA A 102 14.32 -0.90 11.45
N ILE A 103 15.35 -0.11 11.70
CA ILE A 103 15.28 1.36 11.73
C ILE A 103 16.08 1.94 10.56
N MET A 104 15.54 2.98 9.94
CA MET A 104 16.20 3.86 8.98
C MET A 104 15.98 5.31 9.38
N THR A 105 17.00 5.98 9.91
CA THR A 105 16.90 7.37 10.38
C THR A 105 18.02 8.27 9.84
N ARG A 106 17.74 9.58 9.82
CA ARG A 106 18.73 10.65 9.56
C ARG A 106 19.42 11.15 10.84
N SER A 107 19.05 10.64 12.02
CA SER A 107 19.68 10.97 13.30
C SER A 107 21.04 10.26 13.43
N SER A 108 21.93 10.82 14.26
CA SER A 108 23.19 10.18 14.61
C SER A 108 22.96 8.85 15.33
N ARG A 109 23.95 7.95 15.24
CA ARG A 109 23.95 6.66 15.93
C ARG A 109 23.85 6.82 17.44
N GLU A 110 24.56 7.80 18.00
CA GLU A 110 24.54 8.05 19.44
C GLU A 110 23.15 8.48 19.92
N ALA A 111 22.54 9.50 19.31
CA ALA A 111 21.20 9.95 19.66
C ALA A 111 20.14 8.86 19.44
N THR A 112 20.26 8.11 18.33
CA THR A 112 19.36 6.99 18.00
C THR A 112 19.40 5.90 19.08
N LEU A 113 20.58 5.41 19.44
CA LEU A 113 20.71 4.34 20.44
C LEU A 113 20.25 4.81 21.81
N LYS A 114 20.63 6.03 22.21
CA LYS A 114 20.17 6.64 23.47
C LYS A 114 18.65 6.69 23.56
N ALA A 115 17.97 7.12 22.50
CA ALA A 115 16.52 7.21 22.46
C ALA A 115 15.85 5.83 22.57
N LEU A 116 16.34 4.84 21.83
CA LEU A 116 15.80 3.48 21.85
C LEU A 116 16.00 2.78 23.20
N GLU A 117 17.15 2.98 23.83
CA GLU A 117 17.46 2.42 25.15
C GLU A 117 16.62 3.08 26.24
N MET A 118 16.51 4.41 26.22
CA MET A 118 15.71 5.18 27.19
C MET A 118 14.24 4.75 27.19
N HIS A 119 13.71 4.43 26.02
CA HIS A 119 12.33 3.98 25.86
C HIS A 119 12.16 2.45 25.89
N GLY A 120 13.24 1.69 26.09
CA GLY A 120 13.19 0.23 26.22
C GLY A 120 12.75 -0.52 24.95
N ILE A 121 12.92 0.09 23.77
CA ILE A 121 12.48 -0.49 22.48
C ILE A 121 13.64 -0.97 21.60
N ARG A 122 14.89 -0.86 22.06
CA ARG A 122 16.09 -1.27 21.31
C ARG A 122 16.03 -2.72 20.82
N ASP A 123 15.55 -3.64 21.65
CA ASP A 123 15.58 -5.08 21.38
C ASP A 123 14.54 -5.56 20.37
N TYR A 124 13.60 -4.69 19.96
CA TYR A 124 12.67 -5.01 18.87
C TYR A 124 13.35 -4.98 17.50
N PHE A 125 14.43 -4.21 17.35
CA PHE A 125 15.05 -3.95 16.06
C PHE A 125 16.29 -4.81 15.84
N SER A 126 16.22 -5.65 14.82
CA SER A 126 17.31 -6.54 14.41
C SER A 126 18.44 -5.79 13.70
N LEU A 127 18.13 -4.64 13.08
CA LEU A 127 19.09 -3.80 12.39
C LEU A 127 18.72 -2.33 12.55
N ILE A 128 19.72 -1.48 12.80
CA ILE A 128 19.55 -0.02 12.92
C ILE A 128 20.53 0.64 11.97
N SER A 129 19.99 1.26 10.92
CA SER A 129 20.72 2.08 9.96
C SER A 129 20.47 3.55 10.26
N THR A 130 21.53 4.26 10.56
CA THR A 130 21.56 5.67 10.96
C THR A 130 22.28 6.48 9.91
N ARG A 131 22.35 7.79 10.12
CA ARG A 131 23.12 8.68 9.25
C ARG A 131 24.61 8.32 9.19
N ASP A 132 25.15 7.80 10.28
CA ASP A 132 26.59 7.52 10.42
C ASP A 132 27.03 6.25 9.68
N ASP A 133 26.09 5.42 9.23
CA ASP A 133 26.39 4.11 8.65
C ASP A 133 26.51 4.14 7.12
N VAL A 134 26.16 5.27 6.50
CA VAL A 134 26.13 5.42 5.04
C VAL A 134 26.78 6.73 4.62
N PRO A 135 27.34 6.80 3.41
CA PRO A 135 27.80 8.07 2.87
C PRO A 135 26.61 9.03 2.63
N PRO A 136 26.83 10.36 2.60
CA PRO A 136 25.75 11.35 2.45
C PRO A 136 24.85 11.15 1.23
N GLU A 137 25.40 10.67 0.11
CA GLU A 137 24.68 10.37 -1.13
C GLU A 137 23.71 9.18 -1.01
N ASP A 138 23.90 8.31 -0.01
CA ASP A 138 23.06 7.13 0.24
C ASP A 138 22.01 7.36 1.33
N LEU A 139 22.07 8.51 2.02
CA LEU A 139 21.15 8.91 3.07
C LEU A 139 19.76 9.24 2.49
N LYS A 140 18.69 8.84 3.18
CA LYS A 140 17.31 9.17 2.75
C LYS A 140 17.18 10.69 2.50
N PRO A 141 16.59 11.16 1.38
CA PRO A 141 15.60 10.47 0.55
C PRO A 141 16.17 9.49 -0.49
N ASN A 142 17.49 9.33 -0.61
CA ASN A 142 18.07 8.34 -1.50
C ASN A 142 17.88 6.92 -0.94
N SER A 143 17.90 5.91 -1.82
CA SER A 143 17.57 4.52 -1.48
C SER A 143 18.69 3.72 -0.80
N GLY A 144 19.87 4.30 -0.58
CA GLY A 144 21.07 3.59 -0.13
C GLY A 144 20.91 2.90 1.24
N GLN A 145 20.41 3.63 2.25
CA GLN A 145 20.11 3.02 3.56
C GLN A 145 19.12 1.86 3.44
N LEU A 146 17.96 2.10 2.82
CA LEU A 146 16.92 1.08 2.70
C LEU A 146 17.42 -0.15 1.93
N ARG A 147 18.20 0.04 0.85
CA ARG A 147 18.80 -1.05 0.08
C ARG A 147 19.71 -1.92 0.95
N GLY A 148 20.60 -1.30 1.72
CA GLY A 148 21.49 -2.03 2.64
C GLY A 148 20.72 -2.84 3.69
N ILE A 149 19.62 -2.28 4.22
CA ILE A 149 18.71 -3.01 5.12
C ILE A 149 18.11 -4.23 4.39
N ILE A 150 17.49 -4.02 3.23
CA ILE A 150 16.82 -5.09 2.47
C ILE A 150 17.78 -6.23 2.11
N GLU A 151 18.98 -5.90 1.66
CA GLU A 151 20.04 -6.86 1.34
C GLU A 151 20.46 -7.67 2.58
N ALA A 152 20.60 -7.03 3.74
CA ALA A 152 20.97 -7.71 4.99
C ALA A 152 19.93 -8.74 5.45
N PHE A 153 18.63 -8.51 5.17
CA PHE A 153 17.57 -9.47 5.48
C PHE A 153 17.30 -10.48 4.34
N GLY A 154 17.83 -10.25 3.14
CA GLY A 154 17.58 -11.11 1.97
C GLY A 154 16.10 -11.17 1.57
N VAL A 155 15.38 -10.06 1.71
CA VAL A 155 13.93 -9.97 1.42
C VAL A 155 13.71 -9.24 0.10
N GLU A 156 12.70 -9.66 -0.68
CA GLU A 156 12.31 -8.92 -1.90
C GLU A 156 11.67 -7.57 -1.54
N PRO A 157 11.98 -6.47 -2.24
CA PRO A 157 11.44 -5.15 -1.91
C PRO A 157 9.91 -5.11 -1.78
N THR A 158 9.17 -5.81 -2.64
CA THR A 158 7.69 -5.88 -2.61
C THR A 158 7.10 -6.48 -1.33
N LYS A 159 7.95 -7.07 -0.49
CA LYS A 159 7.62 -7.69 0.81
C LYS A 159 8.10 -6.85 1.99
N VAL A 160 8.60 -5.65 1.73
CA VAL A 160 9.09 -4.69 2.72
C VAL A 160 8.04 -3.60 2.89
N LEU A 161 7.74 -3.26 4.14
CA LEU A 161 6.88 -2.13 4.48
C LEU A 161 7.71 -1.07 5.20
N VAL A 162 7.84 0.11 4.60
CA VAL A 162 8.46 1.28 5.22
C VAL A 162 7.40 2.10 5.91
N VAL A 163 7.63 2.53 7.15
CA VAL A 163 6.71 3.37 7.92
C VAL A 163 7.46 4.64 8.33
N GLY A 164 6.92 5.79 7.95
CA GLY A 164 7.52 7.09 8.22
C GLY A 164 6.47 8.19 8.30
N ASP A 165 6.86 9.38 8.76
CA ASP A 165 6.02 10.58 8.82
C ASP A 165 6.40 11.60 7.75
N HIS A 166 7.45 11.34 6.96
CA HIS A 166 7.94 12.26 5.94
C HIS A 166 8.04 11.61 4.56
N GLY A 167 7.95 12.44 3.50
CA GLY A 167 8.19 11.98 2.13
C GLY A 167 9.57 11.35 1.93
N TYR A 168 10.54 11.66 2.79
CA TYR A 168 11.90 11.09 2.74
C TYR A 168 11.93 9.59 3.05
N ASP A 169 10.89 9.05 3.68
CA ASP A 169 10.74 7.63 3.92
C ASP A 169 10.01 6.93 2.76
N VAL A 170 9.10 7.65 2.12
CA VAL A 170 8.26 7.16 1.02
C VAL A 170 9.04 7.06 -0.29
N ILE A 171 9.88 8.07 -0.60
CA ILE A 171 10.69 8.10 -1.83
C ILE A 171 11.58 6.85 -2.00
N PRO A 172 12.44 6.48 -1.03
CA PRO A 172 13.31 5.32 -1.19
C PRO A 172 12.49 4.02 -1.26
N ALA A 173 11.35 3.94 -0.57
CA ALA A 173 10.46 2.80 -0.67
C ALA A 173 9.91 2.65 -2.11
N ASN A 174 9.40 3.74 -2.68
CA ASN A 174 8.87 3.77 -4.05
C ASN A 174 9.95 3.45 -5.10
N GLU A 175 11.17 3.99 -4.94
CA GLU A 175 12.29 3.74 -5.85
C GLU A 175 12.66 2.26 -5.91
N LEU A 176 12.66 1.58 -4.76
CA LEU A 176 12.99 0.15 -4.66
C LEU A 176 11.78 -0.77 -4.92
N GLY A 177 10.57 -0.23 -5.06
CA GLY A 177 9.34 -1.01 -5.22
C GLY A 177 8.81 -1.64 -3.92
N ALA A 178 9.26 -1.12 -2.77
CA ALA A 178 8.72 -1.46 -1.46
C ALA A 178 7.40 -0.74 -1.18
N LEU A 179 6.66 -1.25 -0.21
CA LEU A 179 5.42 -0.65 0.26
C LEU A 179 5.73 0.40 1.32
N SER A 180 4.86 1.38 1.46
CA SER A 180 5.03 2.49 2.40
C SER A 180 3.74 2.85 3.13
N VAL A 181 3.85 3.16 4.41
CA VAL A 181 2.80 3.81 5.21
C VAL A 181 3.30 5.17 5.65
N MET A 182 2.53 6.22 5.34
CA MET A 182 2.80 7.57 5.83
C MET A 182 1.89 7.90 7.03
N ILE A 183 2.49 8.37 8.12
CA ILE A 183 1.79 8.91 9.29
C ILE A 183 1.61 10.41 9.07
N THR A 184 0.38 10.93 9.15
CA THR A 184 0.08 12.29 8.65
C THR A 184 -0.21 13.35 9.71
N ASP A 185 -0.46 12.98 10.97
CA ASP A 185 -0.89 13.91 12.05
C ASP A 185 0.26 14.78 12.58
N HIS A 186 1.51 14.35 12.43
CA HIS A 186 2.65 15.15 12.84
C HIS A 186 2.88 16.25 11.79
N ASP A 187 2.77 17.52 12.19
CA ASP A 187 2.91 18.75 11.37
C ASP A 187 4.10 18.76 10.38
N ALA A 188 5.07 17.87 10.55
CA ALA A 188 6.16 17.63 9.60
C ALA A 188 5.70 17.05 8.25
N GLY A 189 4.64 16.23 8.21
CA GLY A 189 4.26 15.42 7.04
C GLY A 189 3.67 16.20 5.85
N ARG A 190 3.39 17.51 6.01
CA ARG A 190 2.93 18.36 4.90
C ARG A 190 3.67 19.67 4.74
N MET A 191 4.42 20.14 5.74
CA MET A 191 4.82 21.56 5.79
C MET A 191 6.32 21.85 5.70
N SER A 192 7.20 20.86 5.51
CA SER A 192 8.59 21.16 5.19
C SER A 192 9.11 20.24 4.08
N PHE A 193 9.44 20.83 2.93
CA PHE A 193 10.01 20.22 1.72
C PHE A 193 9.02 19.45 0.83
N SER A 194 8.38 20.18 -0.08
CA SER A 194 8.42 20.05 -1.56
C SER A 194 8.59 18.68 -2.25
N VAL A 195 8.41 17.54 -1.58
CA VAL A 195 8.52 16.23 -2.21
C VAL A 195 7.19 15.51 -2.11
N GLU A 196 6.37 15.71 -3.14
CA GLU A 196 5.17 14.91 -3.38
C GLU A 196 5.62 13.47 -3.66
N ALA A 197 5.47 12.60 -2.67
CA ALA A 197 5.60 11.15 -2.84
C ALA A 197 4.29 10.51 -2.41
N GLU A 198 3.71 9.69 -3.29
CA GLU A 198 2.47 8.97 -2.97
C GLU A 198 2.81 7.69 -2.19
N PRO A 199 2.38 7.55 -0.92
CA PRO A 199 2.60 6.31 -0.17
C PRO A 199 1.57 5.24 -0.55
N SER A 200 1.92 3.98 -0.28
CA SER A 200 0.99 2.85 -0.50
C SER A 200 -0.23 2.93 0.40
N PHE A 201 -0.06 3.39 1.65
CA PHE A 201 -1.12 3.61 2.63
C PHE A 201 -0.83 4.85 3.48
N GLU A 202 -1.86 5.39 4.11
CA GLU A 202 -1.79 6.51 5.04
C GLU A 202 -2.61 6.21 6.30
N VAL A 203 -2.07 6.62 7.44
CA VAL A 203 -2.80 6.66 8.72
C VAL A 203 -2.61 8.04 9.33
N GLU A 204 -3.59 8.53 10.09
CA GLU A 204 -3.42 9.83 10.75
C GLU A 204 -2.36 9.68 11.84
N THR A 205 -2.52 8.70 12.73
CA THR A 205 -1.60 8.45 13.83
C THR A 205 -1.05 7.02 13.82
N ILE A 206 0.08 6.79 14.49
CA ILE A 206 0.64 5.43 14.65
C ILE A 206 -0.31 4.47 15.38
N LYS A 207 -1.25 4.97 16.19
CA LYS A 207 -2.28 4.17 16.87
C LYS A 207 -3.20 3.42 15.91
N GLU A 208 -3.36 3.91 14.70
CA GLU A 208 -4.21 3.29 13.67
C GLU A 208 -3.46 2.23 12.86
N LEU A 209 -2.12 2.24 12.91
CA LEU A 209 -1.28 1.31 12.18
C LEU A 209 -1.58 -0.16 12.52
N PRO A 210 -1.83 -0.58 13.77
CA PRO A 210 -2.20 -1.96 14.07
C PRO A 210 -3.44 -2.42 13.27
N ARG A 211 -4.48 -1.57 13.18
CA ARG A 211 -5.70 -1.89 12.44
C ARG A 211 -5.42 -2.01 10.94
N LEU A 212 -4.61 -1.10 10.37
CA LEU A 212 -4.19 -1.17 8.98
C LEU A 212 -3.39 -2.46 8.72
N LEU A 213 -2.40 -2.77 9.57
CA LEU A 213 -1.58 -3.98 9.48
C LEU A 213 -2.44 -5.24 9.54
N GLU A 214 -3.37 -5.35 10.47
CA GLU A 214 -4.30 -6.47 10.54
C GLU A 214 -5.09 -6.64 9.24
N ASN A 215 -5.58 -5.54 8.67
CA ASN A 215 -6.33 -5.55 7.42
C ASN A 215 -5.47 -6.06 6.26
N ILE A 216 -4.29 -5.46 6.02
CA ILE A 216 -3.45 -5.81 4.86
C ILE A 216 -2.79 -7.20 4.99
N LEU A 217 -2.46 -7.63 6.21
CA LEU A 217 -1.89 -8.96 6.48
C LEU A 217 -2.94 -10.08 6.42
N SER A 218 -4.21 -9.73 6.30
CA SER A 218 -5.34 -10.66 6.19
C SER A 218 -6.19 -10.40 4.94
N THR A 219 -5.55 -9.92 3.86
CA THR A 219 -6.15 -9.73 2.54
C THR A 219 -6.15 -11.02 1.75
N TYR A 220 -7.30 -11.39 1.18
CA TYR A 220 -7.41 -12.50 0.22
C TYR A 220 -7.67 -11.97 -1.19
N VAL A 221 -7.04 -12.58 -2.19
CA VAL A 221 -7.26 -12.27 -3.61
C VAL A 221 -8.06 -13.39 -4.26
N VAL A 222 -9.26 -13.08 -4.71
CA VAL A 222 -10.16 -14.00 -5.42
C VAL A 222 -9.97 -13.82 -6.91
N VAL A 223 -9.51 -14.88 -7.58
CA VAL A 223 -9.19 -14.91 -9.00
C VAL A 223 -10.16 -15.85 -9.72
N PRO A 224 -11.30 -15.37 -10.26
CA PRO A 224 -12.17 -16.21 -11.07
C PRO A 224 -11.49 -16.53 -12.41
N ALA A 225 -11.51 -17.80 -12.82
CA ALA A 225 -10.82 -18.25 -14.03
C ALA A 225 -11.66 -19.27 -14.83
N TYR A 226 -11.77 -19.04 -16.13
CA TYR A 226 -12.39 -19.98 -17.08
C TYR A 226 -11.66 -19.96 -18.43
N ASN A 227 -10.96 -21.04 -18.74
CA ASN A 227 -10.12 -21.19 -19.92
C ASN A 227 -9.09 -20.04 -20.09
N GLU A 228 -8.22 -19.87 -19.08
CA GLU A 228 -7.18 -18.85 -18.96
C GLU A 228 -5.77 -19.45 -18.92
N GLU A 229 -5.53 -20.62 -19.51
CA GLU A 229 -4.22 -21.30 -19.47
C GLU A 229 -3.05 -20.43 -19.97
N LYS A 230 -3.33 -19.45 -20.84
CA LYS A 230 -2.33 -18.57 -21.46
C LYS A 230 -1.88 -17.43 -20.55
N THR A 231 -2.70 -17.02 -19.58
CA THR A 231 -2.50 -15.78 -18.82
C THR A 231 -2.38 -16.05 -17.32
N ILE A 232 -3.04 -17.10 -16.81
CA ILE A 232 -3.14 -17.37 -15.37
C ILE A 232 -1.78 -17.51 -14.69
N SER A 233 -0.76 -18.07 -15.36
CA SER A 233 0.58 -18.18 -14.77
C SER A 233 1.17 -16.80 -14.44
N ALA A 234 1.17 -15.89 -15.41
CA ALA A 234 1.77 -14.57 -15.26
C ALA A 234 0.99 -13.73 -14.23
N VAL A 235 -0.35 -13.80 -14.25
CA VAL A 235 -1.20 -13.15 -13.25
C VAL A 235 -0.86 -13.61 -11.83
N LEU A 236 -0.71 -14.92 -11.63
CA LEU A 236 -0.35 -15.46 -10.32
C LEU A 236 1.07 -15.09 -9.91
N ASP A 237 2.02 -15.09 -10.85
CA ASP A 237 3.41 -14.67 -10.59
C ASP A 237 3.47 -13.21 -10.11
N ASP A 238 2.68 -12.31 -10.69
CA ASP A 238 2.60 -10.91 -10.26
C ASP A 238 1.94 -10.76 -8.88
N LEU A 239 0.86 -11.50 -8.62
CA LEU A 239 0.19 -11.48 -7.32
C LEU A 239 1.08 -12.04 -6.19
N LEU A 240 1.84 -13.10 -6.46
CA LEU A 240 2.73 -13.76 -5.49
C LEU A 240 3.90 -12.89 -5.02
N ARG A 241 4.21 -11.79 -5.73
CA ARG A 241 5.21 -10.80 -5.26
C ARG A 241 4.72 -10.02 -4.03
N TYR A 242 3.40 -9.90 -3.84
CA TYR A 242 2.77 -9.07 -2.81
C TYR A 242 1.89 -9.85 -1.82
N PHE A 243 1.35 -10.99 -2.23
CA PHE A 243 0.43 -11.81 -1.43
C PHE A 243 1.01 -13.20 -1.19
N ARG A 244 0.67 -13.79 -0.03
CA ARG A 244 1.07 -15.16 0.26
C ARG A 244 0.27 -16.12 -0.61
N ALA A 245 0.84 -17.28 -0.92
CA ALA A 245 0.14 -18.27 -1.75
C ALA A 245 -1.19 -18.73 -1.11
N GLU A 246 -1.27 -18.78 0.24
CA GLU A 246 -2.50 -19.14 0.97
C GLU A 246 -3.57 -18.04 0.94
N GLU A 247 -3.21 -16.82 0.55
CA GLU A 247 -4.13 -15.69 0.42
C GLU A 247 -4.72 -15.57 -0.99
N ILE A 248 -4.16 -16.26 -1.97
CA ILE A 248 -4.64 -16.26 -3.35
C ILE A 248 -5.55 -17.47 -3.59
N VAL A 249 -6.75 -17.19 -4.06
CA VAL A 249 -7.80 -18.19 -4.27
C VAL A 249 -8.26 -18.12 -5.72
N VAL A 250 -7.79 -19.06 -6.53
CA VAL A 250 -8.26 -19.25 -7.89
C VAL A 250 -9.54 -20.06 -7.86
N VAL A 251 -10.60 -19.53 -8.47
CA VAL A 251 -11.86 -20.26 -8.66
C VAL A 251 -11.94 -20.68 -10.13
N ASN A 252 -11.51 -21.90 -10.40
CA ASN A 252 -11.60 -22.54 -11.70
C ASN A 252 -13.06 -22.93 -11.99
N ASP A 253 -13.72 -22.18 -12.86
CA ASP A 253 -15.15 -22.33 -13.16
C ASP A 253 -15.42 -23.38 -14.26
N GLY A 254 -14.90 -24.59 -14.06
CA GLY A 254 -15.10 -25.71 -14.98
C GLY A 254 -14.33 -25.59 -16.30
N SER A 255 -13.11 -25.04 -16.29
CA SER A 255 -12.26 -24.95 -17.48
C SER A 255 -12.00 -26.31 -18.12
N ARG A 256 -11.88 -26.32 -19.45
CA ARG A 256 -11.55 -27.50 -20.27
C ARG A 256 -10.08 -27.56 -20.69
N ASP A 257 -9.34 -26.50 -20.40
CA ASP A 257 -7.93 -26.33 -20.71
C ASP A 257 -7.05 -26.56 -19.46
N ARG A 258 -5.77 -26.20 -19.52
CA ARG A 258 -4.82 -26.43 -18.42
C ARG A 258 -4.88 -25.40 -17.29
N THR A 259 -5.87 -24.50 -17.25
CA THR A 259 -5.97 -23.42 -16.25
C THR A 259 -5.80 -23.90 -14.81
N ALA A 260 -6.55 -24.94 -14.42
CA ALA A 260 -6.52 -25.46 -13.05
C ALA A 260 -5.19 -26.14 -12.70
N GLU A 261 -4.58 -26.83 -13.66
CA GLU A 261 -3.27 -27.47 -13.49
C GLU A 261 -2.18 -26.41 -13.26
N ILE A 262 -2.14 -25.39 -14.12
CA ILE A 262 -1.19 -24.28 -14.04
C ILE A 262 -1.35 -23.54 -12.71
N ALA A 263 -2.59 -23.20 -12.31
CA ALA A 263 -2.85 -22.54 -11.04
C ALA A 263 -2.35 -23.36 -9.85
N ARG A 264 -2.61 -24.69 -9.82
CA ARG A 264 -2.11 -25.57 -8.74
C ARG A 264 -0.59 -25.63 -8.69
N SER A 265 0.09 -25.57 -9.84
CA SER A 265 1.55 -25.59 -9.87
C SER A 265 2.21 -24.37 -9.20
N LYS A 266 1.46 -23.27 -9.02
CA LYS A 266 1.89 -22.08 -8.28
C LYS A 266 1.67 -22.17 -6.76
N ASN A 267 1.20 -23.31 -6.24
CA ASN A 267 0.92 -23.56 -4.83
C ASN A 267 -0.16 -22.65 -4.20
N VAL A 268 -0.99 -21.99 -5.02
CA VAL A 268 -2.15 -21.21 -4.53
C VAL A 268 -3.35 -22.11 -4.27
N HIS A 269 -4.36 -21.60 -3.55
CA HIS A 269 -5.61 -22.33 -3.39
C HIS A 269 -6.41 -22.36 -4.70
N VAL A 270 -6.84 -23.55 -5.12
CA VAL A 270 -7.65 -23.73 -6.33
C VAL A 270 -8.98 -24.41 -5.97
N LEU A 271 -10.07 -23.66 -6.06
CA LEU A 271 -11.44 -24.16 -5.95
C LEU A 271 -11.94 -24.49 -7.36
N THR A 272 -12.57 -25.64 -7.56
CA THR A 272 -13.05 -26.06 -8.88
C THR A 272 -14.55 -26.31 -8.86
N HIS A 273 -15.27 -25.67 -9.78
CA HIS A 273 -16.64 -26.04 -10.08
C HIS A 273 -16.68 -27.19 -11.08
N LEU A 274 -17.59 -28.14 -10.86
CA LEU A 274 -17.80 -29.29 -11.77
C LEU A 274 -18.43 -28.86 -13.10
N VAL A 275 -19.23 -27.79 -13.07
CA VAL A 275 -19.86 -27.18 -14.25
C VAL A 275 -19.57 -25.68 -14.24
N ASN A 276 -19.47 -25.06 -15.42
CA ASN A 276 -19.32 -23.62 -15.52
C ASN A 276 -20.58 -22.93 -14.95
N ARG A 277 -20.40 -22.20 -13.85
CA ARG A 277 -21.45 -21.44 -13.16
C ARG A 277 -21.44 -19.97 -13.55
N GLY A 278 -20.47 -19.51 -14.33
CA GLY A 278 -20.26 -18.13 -14.71
C GLY A 278 -19.51 -17.32 -13.64
N LEU A 279 -19.17 -16.09 -14.02
CA LEU A 279 -18.36 -15.17 -13.20
C LEU A 279 -18.95 -14.97 -11.79
N GLY A 280 -20.27 -14.81 -11.67
CA GLY A 280 -20.88 -14.57 -10.37
C GLY A 280 -20.88 -15.79 -9.47
N GLY A 281 -21.08 -16.98 -10.02
CA GLY A 281 -20.90 -18.23 -9.29
C GLY A 281 -19.47 -18.39 -8.77
N ALA A 282 -18.47 -18.05 -9.60
CA ALA A 282 -17.05 -18.11 -9.24
C ALA A 282 -16.69 -17.09 -8.13
N LEU A 283 -17.11 -15.83 -8.30
CA LEU A 283 -16.91 -14.78 -7.29
C LEU A 283 -17.58 -15.13 -5.96
N GLY A 284 -18.83 -15.57 -5.97
CA GLY A 284 -19.55 -15.97 -4.76
C GLY A 284 -18.85 -17.10 -4.00
N THR A 285 -18.33 -18.10 -4.71
CA THR A 285 -17.55 -19.19 -4.10
C THR A 285 -16.24 -18.69 -3.48
N GLY A 286 -15.49 -17.85 -4.21
CA GLY A 286 -14.23 -17.30 -3.74
C GLY A 286 -14.40 -16.37 -2.53
N ILE A 287 -15.36 -15.44 -2.57
CA ILE A 287 -15.67 -14.53 -1.47
C ILE A 287 -16.07 -15.32 -0.22
N LYS A 288 -16.95 -16.32 -0.36
CA LYS A 288 -17.38 -17.17 0.75
C LYS A 288 -16.22 -17.98 1.34
N TYR A 289 -15.32 -18.47 0.51
CA TYR A 289 -14.11 -19.14 0.96
C TYR A 289 -13.21 -18.19 1.76
N ALA A 290 -12.90 -17.00 1.20
CA ALA A 290 -12.07 -16.00 1.87
C ALA A 290 -12.65 -15.58 3.24
N LEU A 291 -13.96 -15.32 3.34
CA LEU A 291 -14.63 -15.00 4.60
C LEU A 291 -14.46 -16.10 5.66
N ARG A 292 -14.60 -17.37 5.27
CA ARG A 292 -14.41 -18.54 6.15
C ARG A 292 -12.96 -18.71 6.60
N ARG A 293 -12.00 -18.24 5.79
CA ARG A 293 -10.58 -18.24 6.14
C ARG A 293 -10.14 -17.03 6.98
N GLY A 294 -11.10 -16.20 7.41
CA GLY A 294 -10.81 -15.05 8.27
C GLY A 294 -10.37 -13.80 7.53
N ALA A 295 -10.61 -13.71 6.21
CA ALA A 295 -10.28 -12.52 5.42
C ALA A 295 -10.85 -11.24 6.07
N ARG A 296 -9.99 -10.23 6.22
CA ARG A 296 -10.38 -8.88 6.63
C ARG A 296 -10.62 -7.98 5.43
N LEU A 297 -9.85 -8.20 4.37
CA LEU A 297 -10.04 -7.60 3.06
C LEU A 297 -10.18 -8.70 2.01
N ILE A 298 -11.01 -8.46 1.00
CA ILE A 298 -11.15 -9.34 -0.16
C ILE A 298 -10.98 -8.50 -1.41
N LEU A 299 -9.99 -8.83 -2.21
CA LEU A 299 -9.72 -8.23 -3.51
C LEU A 299 -10.19 -9.20 -4.60
N THR A 300 -10.90 -8.73 -5.62
CA THR A 300 -11.19 -9.52 -6.82
C THR A 300 -10.25 -9.11 -7.94
N PHE A 301 -9.70 -10.08 -8.67
CA PHE A 301 -8.70 -9.83 -9.71
C PHE A 301 -8.90 -10.79 -10.88
N ASP A 302 -9.07 -10.25 -12.09
CA ASP A 302 -9.36 -11.06 -13.28
C ASP A 302 -8.13 -11.85 -13.76
N ALA A 303 -8.37 -13.08 -14.22
CA ALA A 303 -7.33 -14.01 -14.67
C ALA A 303 -6.82 -13.77 -16.12
N ASP A 304 -7.37 -12.80 -16.83
CA ASP A 304 -7.10 -12.54 -18.25
C ASP A 304 -5.89 -11.62 -18.52
N GLY A 305 -5.27 -11.10 -17.46
CA GLY A 305 -4.11 -10.23 -17.52
C GLY A 305 -4.40 -8.76 -17.86
N GLN A 306 -5.65 -8.29 -17.77
CA GLN A 306 -6.00 -6.89 -18.04
C GLN A 306 -5.72 -5.94 -16.87
N HIS A 307 -5.54 -6.47 -15.67
CA HIS A 307 -5.31 -5.70 -14.45
C HIS A 307 -3.84 -5.69 -14.02
N LEU A 308 -3.42 -4.56 -13.43
CA LEU A 308 -2.11 -4.40 -12.82
C LEU A 308 -2.22 -4.58 -11.30
N VAL A 309 -1.23 -5.22 -10.68
CA VAL A 309 -1.20 -5.36 -9.21
C VAL A 309 -1.06 -4.00 -8.51
N SER A 310 -0.35 -3.04 -9.10
CA SER A 310 -0.29 -1.66 -8.60
C SER A 310 -1.67 -1.00 -8.54
N ASP A 311 -2.53 -1.24 -9.53
CA ASP A 311 -3.92 -0.76 -9.51
C ASP A 311 -4.73 -1.44 -8.42
N ALA A 312 -4.47 -2.72 -8.18
CA ALA A 312 -5.11 -3.46 -7.11
C ALA A 312 -4.76 -2.92 -5.71
N LEU A 313 -3.49 -2.55 -5.50
CA LEU A 313 -3.05 -1.88 -4.27
C LEU A 313 -3.73 -0.51 -4.11
N ARG A 314 -3.84 0.29 -5.17
CA ARG A 314 -4.56 1.57 -5.15
C ARG A 314 -6.05 1.41 -4.85
N VAL A 315 -6.72 0.41 -5.45
CA VAL A 315 -8.12 0.07 -5.17
C VAL A 315 -8.30 -0.40 -3.72
N MET A 316 -7.33 -1.14 -3.19
CA MET A 316 -7.35 -1.65 -1.82
C MET A 316 -7.14 -0.54 -0.78
N LYS A 317 -6.27 0.46 -1.05
CA LYS A 317 -5.88 1.55 -0.15
C LYS A 317 -7.04 2.15 0.67
N PRO A 318 -8.11 2.72 0.07
CA PRO A 318 -9.18 3.37 0.84
C PRO A 318 -9.98 2.41 1.72
N VAL A 319 -10.03 1.11 1.38
CA VAL A 319 -10.73 0.10 2.18
C VAL A 319 -9.83 -0.36 3.34
N ALA A 320 -8.54 -0.55 3.08
CA ALA A 320 -7.55 -0.91 4.08
C ALA A 320 -7.41 0.16 5.19
N GLU A 321 -7.43 1.43 4.79
CA GLU A 321 -7.41 2.61 5.66
C GLU A 321 -8.76 2.88 6.37
N GLY A 322 -9.82 2.10 6.08
CA GLY A 322 -11.13 2.27 6.71
C GLY A 322 -11.93 3.49 6.22
N LYS A 323 -11.46 4.19 5.19
CA LYS A 323 -12.13 5.33 4.54
C LYS A 323 -13.36 4.89 3.71
N ALA A 324 -13.34 3.66 3.20
CA ALA A 324 -14.45 3.04 2.48
C ALA A 324 -14.69 1.60 2.94
N ASP A 325 -15.88 1.06 2.66
CA ASP A 325 -16.21 -0.35 2.92
C ASP A 325 -16.08 -1.19 1.64
N PHE A 326 -16.22 -0.54 0.49
CA PHE A 326 -16.08 -1.10 -0.84
C PHE A 326 -15.40 -0.10 -1.77
N ALA A 327 -14.45 -0.59 -2.57
CA ALA A 327 -13.81 0.16 -3.63
C ALA A 327 -13.88 -0.59 -4.96
N VAL A 328 -14.09 0.14 -6.04
CA VAL A 328 -14.07 -0.39 -7.41
C VAL A 328 -13.09 0.41 -8.26
N GLY A 329 -12.27 -0.30 -9.03
CA GLY A 329 -11.40 0.34 -10.00
C GLY A 329 -12.20 0.87 -11.18
N SER A 330 -12.05 2.15 -11.54
CA SER A 330 -12.70 2.75 -12.71
C SER A 330 -11.70 3.06 -13.81
N ARG A 331 -11.89 2.43 -14.98
CA ARG A 331 -11.11 2.74 -16.19
C ARG A 331 -11.54 4.08 -16.80
N LEU A 332 -12.79 4.49 -16.56
CA LEU A 332 -13.36 5.74 -17.09
C LEU A 332 -12.89 7.00 -16.34
N LYS A 333 -12.42 6.83 -15.09
CA LYS A 333 -11.73 7.89 -14.33
C LYS A 333 -10.21 7.92 -14.57
N GLY A 334 -9.68 6.97 -15.34
CA GLY A 334 -8.28 6.90 -15.76
C GLY A 334 -8.07 7.39 -17.20
N ASP A 335 -6.96 6.98 -17.83
CA ASP A 335 -6.75 7.24 -19.26
C ASP A 335 -7.65 6.32 -20.11
N THR A 336 -8.57 6.93 -20.84
CA THR A 336 -9.54 6.23 -21.70
C THR A 336 -9.08 6.06 -23.15
N SER A 337 -7.86 6.52 -23.49
CA SER A 337 -7.33 6.57 -24.86
C SER A 337 -7.32 5.21 -25.58
N GLN A 338 -7.17 4.11 -24.84
CA GLN A 338 -7.08 2.75 -25.40
C GLN A 338 -8.40 1.96 -25.35
N MET A 339 -9.48 2.52 -24.79
CA MET A 339 -10.75 1.81 -24.64
C MET A 339 -11.57 1.80 -25.95
N PRO A 340 -12.01 0.63 -26.46
CA PRO A 340 -12.89 0.57 -27.63
C PRO A 340 -14.21 1.31 -27.42
N PHE A 341 -14.62 2.15 -28.37
CA PHE A 341 -15.86 2.94 -28.29
C PHE A 341 -17.11 2.12 -27.99
N VAL A 342 -17.20 0.89 -28.53
CA VAL A 342 -18.35 -0.01 -28.28
C VAL A 342 -18.39 -0.49 -26.82
N LYS A 343 -17.23 -0.76 -26.20
CA LYS A 343 -17.13 -1.11 -24.77
C LYS A 343 -17.53 0.09 -23.89
N ARG A 344 -17.14 1.31 -24.28
CA ARG A 344 -17.52 2.54 -23.58
C ARG A 344 -19.03 2.78 -23.57
N PHE A 345 -19.72 2.53 -24.68
CA PHE A 345 -21.18 2.67 -24.77
C PHE A 345 -21.93 1.59 -23.96
N GLY A 346 -21.48 0.34 -24.01
CA GLY A 346 -22.06 -0.74 -23.21
C GLY A 346 -21.93 -0.51 -21.70
N ASN A 347 -20.76 -0.07 -21.25
CA ASN A 347 -20.54 0.33 -19.85
C ASN A 347 -21.46 1.49 -19.48
N PHE A 348 -21.55 2.55 -20.28
CA PHE A 348 -22.43 3.69 -20.00
C PHE A 348 -23.89 3.29 -19.78
N VAL A 349 -24.44 2.37 -20.58
CA VAL A 349 -25.82 1.89 -20.41
C VAL A 349 -25.96 1.12 -19.09
N LEU A 350 -25.03 0.23 -18.78
CA LEU A 350 -25.04 -0.55 -17.52
C LEU A 350 -24.79 0.34 -16.29
N ASP A 351 -23.97 1.37 -16.42
CA ASP A 351 -23.69 2.36 -15.37
C ASP A 351 -24.92 3.23 -15.11
N ALA A 352 -25.64 3.64 -16.16
CA ALA A 352 -26.90 4.37 -16.02
C ALA A 352 -27.96 3.52 -15.30
N ILE A 353 -28.06 2.23 -15.64
CA ILE A 353 -28.97 1.29 -14.96
C ILE A 353 -28.54 1.10 -13.50
N THR A 354 -27.25 0.86 -13.26
CA THR A 354 -26.70 0.71 -11.91
C THR A 354 -26.95 1.96 -11.07
N ALA A 355 -26.81 3.16 -11.65
CA ALA A 355 -27.04 4.42 -10.97
C ALA A 355 -28.49 4.60 -10.52
N VAL A 356 -29.45 4.20 -11.36
CA VAL A 356 -30.89 4.22 -11.04
C VAL A 356 -31.19 3.28 -9.87
N PHE A 357 -30.65 2.06 -9.88
CA PHE A 357 -30.97 1.04 -8.87
C PHE A 357 -30.16 1.14 -7.58
N ALA A 358 -28.88 1.51 -7.68
CA ALA A 358 -28.02 1.73 -6.52
C ALA A 358 -28.24 3.11 -5.87
N ARG A 359 -29.03 4.00 -6.49
CA ARG A 359 -29.19 5.43 -6.11
C ARG A 359 -27.85 6.16 -5.91
N LYS A 360 -26.78 5.64 -6.51
CA LYS A 360 -25.43 6.16 -6.49
C LYS A 360 -24.80 5.87 -7.84
N TYR A 361 -24.23 6.89 -8.46
CA TYR A 361 -23.55 6.73 -9.73
C TYR A 361 -22.16 6.10 -9.50
N VAL A 362 -21.89 4.99 -10.19
CA VAL A 362 -20.58 4.37 -10.30
C VAL A 362 -20.22 4.39 -11.78
N SER A 363 -19.08 4.99 -12.11
CA SER A 363 -18.61 5.26 -13.47
C SER A 363 -18.04 4.05 -14.21
N ASP A 364 -17.75 2.93 -13.55
CA ASP A 364 -17.35 1.68 -14.20
C ASP A 364 -17.85 0.48 -13.40
N SER A 365 -19.16 0.25 -13.44
CA SER A 365 -19.81 -0.82 -12.68
C SER A 365 -19.30 -2.22 -13.05
N GLN A 366 -18.75 -2.36 -14.26
CA GLN A 366 -18.33 -3.63 -14.86
C GLN A 366 -16.88 -4.01 -14.56
N SER A 367 -16.10 -3.18 -13.88
CA SER A 367 -14.71 -3.48 -13.55
C SER A 367 -14.58 -4.68 -12.63
N GLY A 368 -13.79 -5.69 -13.03
CA GLY A 368 -13.51 -6.88 -12.24
C GLY A 368 -12.64 -6.62 -11.01
N LEU A 369 -11.91 -5.50 -10.98
CA LEU A 369 -11.02 -5.12 -9.89
C LEU A 369 -11.77 -4.37 -8.78
N ARG A 370 -11.99 -5.05 -7.66
CA ARG A 370 -12.76 -4.54 -6.51
C ARG A 370 -12.12 -4.94 -5.21
N CYS A 371 -12.29 -4.13 -4.16
CA CYS A 371 -11.89 -4.46 -2.81
C CYS A 371 -13.09 -4.30 -1.85
N PHE A 372 -13.25 -5.26 -0.94
CA PHE A 372 -14.29 -5.27 0.09
C PHE A 372 -13.62 -5.39 1.45
N ASN A 373 -14.13 -4.68 2.46
CA ASN A 373 -13.89 -5.09 3.84
C ASN A 373 -14.78 -6.30 4.21
N ARG A 374 -14.41 -6.99 5.28
CA ARG A 374 -15.11 -8.20 5.76
C ARG A 374 -16.59 -7.97 5.99
N GLU A 375 -16.96 -6.84 6.62
CA GLU A 375 -18.35 -6.54 6.94
C GLU A 375 -19.19 -6.36 5.68
N CYS A 376 -18.69 -5.59 4.70
CA CYS A 376 -19.32 -5.41 3.40
C CYS A 376 -19.48 -6.75 2.68
N ALA A 377 -18.40 -7.53 2.56
CA ALA A 377 -18.43 -8.83 1.89
C ALA A 377 -19.37 -9.83 2.56
N SER A 378 -19.59 -9.74 3.88
CA SER A 378 -20.49 -10.63 4.61
C SER A 378 -21.98 -10.33 4.40
N LYS A 379 -22.32 -9.11 3.96
CA LYS A 379 -23.69 -8.63 3.77
C LYS A 379 -24.20 -8.82 2.34
N ILE A 380 -23.31 -9.04 1.37
CA ILE A 380 -23.69 -9.21 -0.04
C ILE A 380 -24.14 -10.65 -0.32
N THR A 381 -25.24 -10.78 -1.07
CA THR A 381 -25.68 -12.08 -1.59
C THR A 381 -25.64 -12.04 -3.11
N ILE A 382 -24.68 -12.76 -3.69
CA ILE A 382 -24.57 -12.93 -5.14
C ILE A 382 -25.57 -14.00 -5.58
N THR A 383 -26.53 -13.62 -6.41
CA THR A 383 -27.55 -14.51 -6.98
C THR A 383 -27.47 -14.59 -8.50
N CYS A 384 -26.83 -13.62 -9.15
CA CYS A 384 -26.55 -13.66 -10.58
C CYS A 384 -25.32 -14.52 -10.82
N ASP A 385 -25.51 -15.65 -11.51
CA ASP A 385 -24.42 -16.57 -11.83
C ASP A 385 -23.47 -16.02 -12.92
N ARG A 386 -23.94 -15.11 -13.79
CA ARG A 386 -23.23 -14.66 -15.00
C ARG A 386 -22.87 -13.16 -14.95
N TYR A 387 -22.71 -12.54 -16.12
CA TYR A 387 -22.10 -11.20 -16.28
C TYR A 387 -22.80 -10.06 -15.50
N ALA A 388 -24.10 -10.19 -15.22
CA ALA A 388 -24.85 -9.21 -14.44
C ALA A 388 -24.38 -9.07 -12.98
N VAL A 389 -23.54 -10.00 -12.49
CA VAL A 389 -22.98 -9.97 -11.13
C VAL A 389 -22.27 -8.64 -10.82
N SER A 390 -21.62 -8.04 -11.80
CA SER A 390 -20.88 -6.79 -11.62
C SER A 390 -21.77 -5.64 -11.12
N SER A 391 -22.96 -5.49 -11.74
CA SER A 391 -23.97 -4.52 -11.30
C SER A 391 -24.68 -4.97 -10.03
N GLU A 392 -24.95 -6.27 -9.88
CA GLU A 392 -25.58 -6.82 -8.67
C GLU A 392 -24.75 -6.50 -7.42
N ILE A 393 -23.44 -6.72 -7.46
CA ILE A 393 -22.54 -6.43 -6.34
C ILE A 393 -22.70 -4.98 -5.90
N ILE A 394 -22.66 -4.02 -6.82
CA ILE A 394 -22.76 -2.59 -6.48
C ILE A 394 -24.14 -2.27 -5.89
N ILE A 395 -25.20 -2.85 -6.44
CA ILE A 395 -26.57 -2.69 -5.92
C ILE A 395 -26.67 -3.25 -4.49
N GLU A 396 -26.15 -4.45 -4.24
CA GLU A 396 -26.20 -5.07 -2.91
C GLU A 396 -25.34 -4.30 -1.89
N VAL A 397 -24.15 -3.86 -2.28
CA VAL A 397 -23.29 -3.01 -1.44
C VAL A 397 -24.02 -1.70 -1.08
N SER A 398 -24.69 -1.07 -2.05
CA SER A 398 -25.44 0.17 -1.82
C SER A 398 -26.67 -0.05 -0.93
N LYS A 399 -27.46 -1.10 -1.19
CA LYS A 399 -28.62 -1.49 -0.36
C LYS A 399 -28.24 -1.74 1.10
N ASN A 400 -27.05 -2.30 1.34
CA ASN A 400 -26.52 -2.54 2.68
C ASN A 400 -25.86 -1.30 3.34
N GLY A 401 -26.01 -0.11 2.74
CA GLY A 401 -25.54 1.15 3.32
C GLY A 401 -24.02 1.31 3.36
N CYS A 402 -23.27 0.52 2.58
CA CYS A 402 -21.81 0.56 2.58
C CYS A 402 -21.27 1.86 1.93
N ARG A 403 -20.13 2.33 2.43
CA ARG A 403 -19.37 3.45 1.82
C ARG A 403 -18.63 2.94 0.59
N ILE A 404 -18.96 3.51 -0.57
CA ILE A 404 -18.43 3.12 -1.88
C ILE A 404 -17.51 4.22 -2.38
N VAL A 405 -16.34 3.85 -2.89
CA VAL A 405 -15.41 4.75 -3.59
C VAL A 405 -15.00 4.15 -4.94
N GLU A 406 -14.70 5.03 -5.90
CA GLU A 406 -14.12 4.62 -7.17
C GLU A 406 -12.67 5.09 -7.25
N VAL A 407 -11.79 4.19 -7.66
CA VAL A 407 -10.34 4.48 -7.77
C VAL A 407 -9.94 4.41 -9.25
N PRO A 408 -9.29 5.43 -9.82
CA PRO A 408 -8.84 5.39 -11.21
C PRO A 408 -7.85 4.24 -11.48
N ILE A 409 -8.12 3.40 -12.49
CA ILE A 409 -7.24 2.30 -12.89
C ILE A 409 -6.87 2.36 -14.38
N LYS A 410 -5.77 1.71 -14.75
CA LYS A 410 -5.35 1.53 -16.14
C LYS A 410 -5.85 0.18 -16.64
N ALA A 411 -6.27 0.13 -17.90
CA ALA A 411 -6.61 -1.12 -18.57
C ALA A 411 -5.46 -1.55 -19.48
N VAL A 412 -4.96 -2.77 -19.30
CA VAL A 412 -3.99 -3.37 -20.21
C VAL A 412 -4.73 -4.12 -21.30
N TYR A 413 -4.58 -3.71 -22.55
CA TYR A 413 -5.20 -4.37 -23.69
C TYR A 413 -4.16 -5.15 -24.49
N THR A 414 -4.25 -6.48 -24.43
CA THR A 414 -3.46 -7.40 -25.30
C THR A 414 -4.32 -7.92 -26.45
N GLU A 415 -3.70 -8.39 -27.55
CA GLU A 415 -4.43 -9.01 -28.67
C GLU A 415 -5.35 -10.16 -28.22
N TYR A 416 -4.90 -10.95 -27.24
CA TYR A 416 -5.68 -12.02 -26.62
C TYR A 416 -6.92 -11.47 -25.91
N SER A 417 -6.72 -10.46 -25.07
CA SER A 417 -7.78 -9.84 -24.27
C SER A 417 -8.80 -9.03 -25.11
N MET A 418 -8.38 -8.58 -26.30
CA MET A 418 -9.23 -7.87 -27.26
C MET A 418 -10.11 -8.81 -28.08
N LYS A 419 -9.63 -10.03 -28.36
CA LYS A 419 -10.42 -11.11 -28.99
C LYS A 419 -11.40 -11.76 -28.01
N LYS A 420 -11.13 -11.68 -26.69
CA LYS A 420 -12.07 -12.07 -25.64
C LYS A 420 -13.04 -10.91 -25.31
N GLY A 421 -14.34 -11.20 -25.41
CA GLY A 421 -15.40 -10.25 -25.08
C GLY A 421 -16.71 -10.71 -25.70
N THR A 422 -17.77 -10.79 -24.90
CA THR A 422 -19.10 -11.15 -25.38
C THR A 422 -19.64 -10.04 -26.28
N ASN A 423 -20.51 -10.40 -27.23
CA ASN A 423 -21.24 -9.42 -28.04
C ASN A 423 -22.02 -8.48 -27.10
N ILE A 424 -21.56 -7.23 -26.97
CA ILE A 424 -21.92 -6.30 -25.88
C ILE A 424 -23.44 -6.08 -25.81
N LEU A 425 -24.12 -6.10 -26.95
CA LEU A 425 -25.57 -5.97 -27.07
C LEU A 425 -26.34 -7.12 -26.40
N GLU A 426 -25.85 -8.36 -26.49
CA GLU A 426 -26.46 -9.50 -25.80
C GLU A 426 -26.19 -9.43 -24.29
N GLY A 427 -24.98 -9.01 -23.89
CA GLY A 427 -24.63 -8.81 -22.49
C GLY A 427 -25.51 -7.77 -21.80
N VAL A 428 -25.77 -6.65 -22.47
CA VAL A 428 -26.69 -5.59 -22.01
C VAL A 428 -28.13 -6.10 -21.93
N LYS A 429 -28.60 -6.86 -22.91
CA LYS A 429 -29.96 -7.43 -22.92
C LYS A 429 -30.16 -8.45 -21.78
N ILE A 430 -29.18 -9.31 -21.54
CA ILE A 430 -29.21 -10.29 -20.45
C ILE A 430 -29.17 -9.58 -19.09
N ALA A 431 -28.30 -8.57 -18.94
CA ALA A 431 -28.22 -7.78 -17.72
C ALA A 431 -29.53 -7.05 -17.41
N LEU A 432 -30.14 -6.41 -18.41
CA LEU A 432 -31.44 -5.74 -18.30
C LEU A 432 -32.53 -6.73 -17.86
N ASN A 433 -32.66 -7.88 -18.53
CA ASN A 433 -33.69 -8.86 -18.20
C ASN A 433 -33.52 -9.41 -16.78
N LEU A 434 -32.29 -9.74 -16.36
CA LEU A 434 -32.02 -10.23 -15.00
C LEU A 434 -32.28 -9.16 -13.92
N LEU A 435 -32.00 -7.89 -14.22
CA LEU A 435 -32.32 -6.78 -13.33
C LEU A 435 -33.83 -6.59 -13.18
N PHE A 436 -34.61 -6.70 -14.27
CA PHE A 436 -36.06 -6.61 -14.23
C PHE A 436 -36.71 -7.79 -13.49
N ASP A 437 -36.19 -9.01 -13.64
CA ASP A 437 -36.72 -10.18 -12.93
C ASP A 437 -36.51 -10.12 -11.42
N LYS A 438 -35.45 -9.43 -10.96
CA LYS A 438 -35.14 -9.25 -9.53
C LYS A 438 -35.93 -8.11 -8.84
N LEU A 439 -36.71 -7.36 -9.62
CA LEU A 439 -37.57 -6.25 -9.17
C LEU A 439 -39.05 -6.66 -9.06
N ARG A 440 -39.39 -7.87 -9.50
CA ARG A 440 -40.63 -8.57 -9.14
C ARG A 440 -40.45 -9.26 -7.79
#